data_AF-A0A7Y6PRD7-F1
#
_entry.id   AF-A0A7Y6PRD7-F1
#
_cell.length_a   1.000
_cell.length_b   1.000
_cell.length_c   1.000
_cell.angle_alpha   90.00
_cell.angle_beta   90.00
_cell.angle_gamma   90.00
#
_symmetry.space_group_name_H-M   'P 1'
#
loop_
_entity.id
_entity.type
_entity.pdbx_description
1 polymer ?
#
loop_
_entity_poly.entity_id
_entity_poly.type
_entity_poly.pdbx_seq_one_letter_code
_entity_poly.pdbx_strand_id
1 'polypeptide(L)' 'MSGRVLLVEGGGTHDVFDLVERTPGVVRVRTPFLFEVGEELKLRVEDAGTTTDLVARVRGHVKSGDSTVTELEVGEPAP' A
#
# COMPACT_ATOMS: atom_id res chain seq x y z
N MET A 1 -15.63 -3.11 -2.97
CA MET A 1 -14.87 -3.08 -1.71
C MET A 1 -14.34 -1.67 -1.55
N SER A 2 -14.62 -1.00 -0.44
CA SER A 2 -14.14 0.37 -0.17
C SER A 2 -13.16 0.31 1.00
N GLY A 3 -11.96 -0.20 0.73
CA GLY A 3 -10.84 -0.15 1.67
C GLY A 3 -9.94 1.05 1.39
N ARG A 4 -9.21 1.53 2.41
CA ARG A 4 -8.19 2.57 2.28
C ARG A 4 -6.83 2.03 2.66
N VAL A 5 -5.80 2.55 2.01
CA VAL A 5 -4.40 2.27 2.35
C VAL A 5 -3.72 3.61 2.60
N LEU A 6 -3.17 3.77 3.80
CA LEU A 6 -2.53 5.01 4.22
C LEU A 6 -1.04 4.74 4.44
N LEU A 7 -0.19 5.67 4.03
CA LEU A 7 1.23 5.65 4.37
C LEU A 7 1.42 6.15 5.81
N VAL A 8 2.15 5.41 6.63
CA VAL A 8 2.52 5.80 8.00
C VAL A 8 3.95 6.32 8.00
N GLU A 9 4.13 7.61 8.18
CA GLU A 9 5.43 8.27 8.18
C GLU A 9 5.46 9.41 9.20
N GLY A 10 6.61 9.65 9.83
CA GLY A 10 6.79 10.81 10.74
C GLY A 10 5.84 10.86 11.94
N GLY A 11 5.21 9.74 12.32
CA GLY A 11 4.21 9.67 13.40
C GLY A 11 2.77 10.01 12.97
N GLY A 12 2.52 10.18 11.67
CA GLY A 12 1.19 10.43 11.09
C GLY A 12 0.80 9.40 10.03
N THR A 13 -0.44 9.54 9.53
CA THR A 13 -0.99 8.75 8.41
C THR A 13 -1.33 9.67 7.25
N HIS A 14 -0.95 9.27 6.03
CA HIS A 14 -1.15 10.04 4.80
C HIS A 14 -1.98 9.23 3.79
N ASP A 15 -3.06 9.83 3.30
CA ASP A 15 -3.91 9.26 2.25
C ASP A 15 -3.31 9.60 0.88
N VAL A 16 -2.35 8.79 0.44
CA VAL A 16 -1.55 9.00 -0.79
C VAL A 16 -1.68 7.84 -1.78
N PHE A 17 -2.52 6.87 -1.46
CA PHE A 17 -2.72 5.65 -2.24
C PHE A 17 -4.18 5.51 -2.64
N ASP A 18 -4.41 5.44 -3.96
CA ASP A 18 -5.66 4.93 -4.48
C ASP A 18 -5.56 3.40 -4.55
N LEU A 19 -6.32 2.69 -3.71
CA LEU A 19 -6.36 1.24 -3.71
C LEU A 19 -6.96 0.72 -5.03
N VAL A 20 -6.19 -0.08 -5.77
CA VAL A 20 -6.63 -0.72 -7.01
C VAL A 20 -7.14 -2.13 -6.73
N GLU A 21 -6.34 -2.93 -6.04
CA GLU A 21 -6.63 -4.33 -5.75
C GLU A 21 -5.93 -4.76 -4.47
N ARG A 22 -6.56 -5.68 -3.74
CA ARG A 22 -5.98 -6.33 -2.56
C ARG A 22 -6.23 -7.82 -2.65
N THR A 23 -5.15 -8.58 -2.66
CA THR A 23 -5.16 -10.05 -2.55
C THR A 23 -4.33 -10.46 -1.32
N PRO A 24 -4.46 -11.70 -0.83
CA PRO A 24 -3.56 -12.19 0.21
C PRO A 24 -2.10 -11.99 -0.20
N GLY A 25 -1.32 -11.31 0.65
CA GLY A 25 0.11 -11.05 0.44
C GLY A 25 0.47 -9.91 -0.54
N VAL A 26 -0.48 -9.36 -1.31
CA VAL A 26 -0.19 -8.27 -2.26
C VAL A 26 -1.27 -7.19 -2.25
N VAL A 27 -0.85 -5.94 -2.19
CA VAL A 27 -1.69 -4.76 -2.37
C VAL A 27 -1.20 -4.00 -3.60
N ARG A 28 -2.13 -3.62 -4.48
CA ARG A 28 -1.86 -2.79 -5.65
C ARG A 28 -2.46 -1.42 -5.46
N VAL A 29 -1.63 -0.39 -5.59
CA VAL A 29 -2.04 1.01 -5.39
C VAL A 29 -1.61 1.87 -6.56
N ARG A 30 -2.35 2.94 -6.82
CA ARG A 30 -1.87 4.07 -7.62
C ARG A 30 -1.42 5.17 -6.66
N THR A 31 -0.38 5.87 -7.06
CA THR A 31 0.23 6.92 -6.25
C THR A 31 1.06 7.84 -7.14
N PRO A 32 1.10 9.16 -6.87
CA PRO A 32 1.99 10.07 -7.58
C PRO A 32 3.45 9.93 -7.12
N PHE A 33 3.71 9.21 -6.02
CA PHE A 33 5.04 9.04 -5.47
C PHE A 33 5.80 7.91 -6.16
N LEU A 34 7.11 8.10 -6.30
CA LEU A 34 8.04 7.08 -6.78
C LEU A 34 8.71 6.45 -5.56
N PHE A 35 8.40 5.19 -5.32
CA PHE A 35 9.08 4.37 -4.33
C PHE A 35 10.12 3.50 -5.01
N GLU A 36 11.15 3.09 -4.28
CA GLU A 36 12.17 2.20 -4.82
C GLU A 36 11.76 0.73 -4.64
N VAL A 37 12.09 -0.11 -5.63
CA VAL A 37 11.88 -1.56 -5.48
C VAL A 37 12.74 -2.08 -4.32
N GLY A 38 12.09 -2.76 -3.39
CA GLY A 38 12.69 -3.26 -2.17
C GLY A 38 12.53 -2.34 -0.96
N GLU A 39 12.04 -1.11 -1.14
CA GLU A 39 11.70 -0.17 -0.07
C GLU A 39 10.60 -0.73 0.84
N GLU A 40 10.74 -0.53 2.14
CA GLU A 40 9.74 -0.92 3.13
C GLU A 40 8.89 0.27 3.53
N LEU A 41 7.57 0.12 3.38
CA LEU A 41 6.56 1.11 3.73
C LEU A 41 5.76 0.61 4.92
N LYS A 42 5.59 1.48 5.91
CA LYS A 42 4.61 1.23 6.97
C LYS A 42 3.26 1.68 6.46
N LEU A 43 2.30 0.78 6.45
CA LEU A 43 0.96 1.04 5.94
C LEU A 43 -0.06 0.87 7.06
N ARG A 44 -1.11 1.67 6.99
CA ARG A 44 -2.36 1.44 7.71
C ARG A 44 -3.44 1.10 6.71
N VAL A 45 -4.04 -0.07 6.86
CA VAL A 45 -5.15 -0.52 6.01
C VAL A 45 -6.44 -0.44 6.79
N GLU A 46 -7.41 0.29 6.24
CA GLU A 46 -8.76 0.40 6.79
C GLU A 46 -9.72 -0.36 5.88
N ASP A 47 -10.34 -1.42 6.39
CA ASP A 47 -11.27 -2.26 5.62
C ASP A 47 -12.36 -2.83 6.53
N ALA A 48 -13.62 -2.75 6.08
CA ALA A 48 -14.79 -3.24 6.82
C ALA A 48 -14.84 -2.80 8.31
N GLY A 49 -14.40 -1.58 8.62
CA GLY A 49 -14.36 -1.06 10.00
C GLY A 49 -13.20 -1.60 10.86
N THR A 50 -12.31 -2.39 10.27
CA THR A 50 -11.07 -2.86 10.90
C THR A 50 -9.91 -2.03 10.38
N THR A 51 -9.04 -1.61 11.30
CA THR A 51 -7.78 -0.94 10.99
C THR A 51 -6.63 -1.88 11.33
N THR A 52 -5.71 -2.08 10.39
CA THR A 52 -4.54 -2.94 10.58
C THR A 52 -3.29 -2.20 10.14
N ASP A 53 -2.30 -2.14 11.02
CA ASP A 53 -0.98 -1.61 10.70
C ASP A 53 -0.08 -2.77 10.27
N LEU A 54 0.63 -2.59 9.16
CA LEU A 54 1.49 -3.61 8.58
C LEU A 54 2.69 -2.98 7.87
N VAL A 55 3.74 -3.79 7.69
CA VAL A 55 4.88 -3.41 6.86
C VAL A 55 4.69 -4.06 5.49
N ALA A 56 4.87 -3.27 4.44
CA ALA A 56 4.81 -3.72 3.07
C ALA A 56 6.12 -3.41 2.35
N ARG A 57 6.55 -4.30 1.47
CA ARG A 57 7.73 -4.09 0.63
C ARG A 57 7.31 -3.79 -0.78
N VAL A 58 7.91 -2.75 -1.38
CA VAL A 58 7.67 -2.43 -2.79
C VAL A 58 8.26 -3.53 -3.65
N ARG A 59 7.39 -4.27 -4.34
CA ARG A 59 7.78 -5.37 -5.22
C ARG A 59 8.14 -4.87 -6.61
N GLY A 60 7.45 -3.84 -7.09
CA GLY A 60 7.62 -3.34 -8.44
C GLY A 60 6.55 -2.35 -8.87
N HIS A 61 6.72 -1.81 -10.06
CA HIS A 61 5.77 -0.91 -10.70
C HIS A 61 5.34 -1.48 -12.04
N VAL A 62 4.04 -1.61 -12.24
CA VAL A 62 3.42 -2.14 -13.45
C VAL A 62 2.73 -1.01 -14.19
N LYS A 63 3.08 -0.82 -15.47
CA LYS A 63 2.33 0.11 -16.33
C LYS A 63 0.98 -0.50 -16.67
N SER A 64 -0.09 0.24 -16.41
CA SER A 64 -1.47 -0.12 -16.74
C SER A 64 -2.11 1.05 -17.49
N GLY A 65 -2.11 0.97 -18.82
CA GLY A 65 -2.49 2.10 -19.68
C GLY A 65 -1.55 3.29 -19.47
N ASP A 66 -2.13 4.47 -19.24
CA ASP A 66 -1.39 5.71 -18.97
C ASP A 66 -1.02 5.88 -17.48
N SER A 67 -1.30 4.87 -16.64
CA SER A 67 -1.04 4.92 -15.20
C SER A 67 0.02 3.90 -14.77
N THR A 68 0.73 4.22 -13.70
CA THR A 68 1.64 3.28 -13.02
C THR A 68 0.96 2.77 -11.76
N VAL A 69 0.97 1.45 -11.59
CA VAL A 69 0.49 0.76 -10.38
C VAL A 69 1.70 0.25 -9.63
N THR A 70 1.78 0.57 -8.34
CA THR A 70 2.81 0.04 -7.44
C THR A 70 2.27 -1.22 -6.77
N GLU A 71 3.05 -2.30 -6.84
CA GLU A 71 2.77 -3.54 -6.14
C GLU A 71 3.52 -3.56 -4.81
N LEU A 72 2.79 -3.80 -3.73
CA LEU A 72 3.28 -3.87 -2.37
C LEU A 72 3.07 -5.29 -1.85
N GLU A 73 4.15 -6.00 -1.55
CA GLU A 73 4.11 -7.26 -0.83
C GLU A 73 3.85 -6.98 0.64
N VAL A 74 2.74 -7.45 1.18
CA VAL A 74 2.35 -7.21 2.58
C VAL A 74 2.75 -8.40 3.44
N GLY A 75 3.57 -8.14 4.46
CA GLY A 75 3.99 -9.14 5.45
C GLY A 75 2.91 -9.45 6.48
N GLU A 76 3.26 -10.25 7.48
CA GLU A 76 2.41 -10.48 8.65
C GLU A 76 2.15 -9.16 9.40
N PRO A 77 1.00 -9.01 10.08
CA PRO A 77 0.70 -7.83 10.90
C PRO A 77 1.84 -7.58 11.89
N ALA A 78 2.25 -6.32 12.04
CA ALA A 78 3.22 -5.97 13.07
C ALA A 78 2.60 -6.25 14.47
N PRO A 79 3.38 -6.78 15.43
CA PRO A 79 2.89 -7.11 16.77
C PRO A 79 2.50 -5.89 17.60
#